data_AF-A0A2E7KMT5-F1
#
_entry.id   AF-A0A2E7KMT5-F1
#
_cell.length_a   1.000
_cell.length_b   1.000
_cell.length_c   1.000
_cell.angle_alpha   90.00
_cell.angle_beta   90.00
_cell.angle_gamma   90.00
#
_symmetry.space_group_name_H-M   'P 1'
#
loop_
_entity.id
_entity.type
_entity.pdbx_description
1 polymer ?
#
loop_
_entity_poly.entity_id
_entity_poly.type
_entity_poly.pdbx_seq_one_letter_code
_entity_poly.pdbx_strand_id
1 'polypeptide(L)'
;MEVIDRKENSVLNRVEISWQWRHVGAPTPTRNEIVAAVIKLEPGATKDRVLVKSVNTRFGQPLTTGAAFIYANREDLEKEPKYILERHAQLSESTDTVAEEDAPAEPPAEADDAEAAEIAGGEE
;
A
#
# COMPACT_ATOMS: atom_id res chain seq x y z
N MET A 1 11.26 -3.72 -7.44
CA MET A 1 10.76 -4.76 -6.52
C MET A 1 11.74 -5.92 -6.56
N GLU A 2 12.06 -6.49 -5.42
CA GLU A 2 13.00 -7.59 -5.22
C GLU A 2 12.29 -8.68 -4.41
N VAL A 3 12.46 -9.94 -4.81
CA VAL A 3 11.90 -11.10 -4.10
C VAL A 3 12.95 -11.58 -3.10
N ILE A 4 12.59 -11.56 -1.82
CA ILE A 4 13.45 -12.00 -0.72
C ILE A 4 13.34 -13.53 -0.56
N ASP A 5 12.12 -14.05 -0.61
CA ASP A 5 11.85 -15.47 -0.38
C ASP A 5 10.75 -15.94 -1.33
N ARG A 6 10.97 -17.12 -1.92
CA ARG A 6 10.02 -17.80 -2.80
C ARG A 6 9.85 -19.22 -2.28
N LYS A 7 8.66 -19.50 -1.76
CA LYS A 7 8.31 -20.81 -1.22
C LYS A 7 7.15 -21.41 -1.99
N GLU A 8 7.35 -22.60 -2.52
CA GLU A 8 6.29 -23.37 -3.16
C GLU A 8 5.61 -24.27 -2.12
N ASN A 9 4.30 -24.11 -1.95
CA ASN A 9 3.51 -24.91 -1.02
C ASN A 9 2.57 -25.83 -1.79
N SER A 10 3.00 -27.08 -1.96
CA SER A 10 2.27 -28.12 -2.71
C SER A 10 0.99 -28.59 -2.01
N VAL A 11 0.83 -28.36 -0.70
CA VAL A 11 -0.40 -28.76 0.03
C VAL A 11 -1.56 -27.83 -0.28
N LEU A 12 -1.26 -26.55 -0.48
CA LEU A 12 -2.25 -25.50 -0.77
C LEU A 12 -2.18 -25.01 -2.21
N ASN A 13 -1.41 -25.69 -3.07
CA ASN A 13 -1.15 -25.34 -4.47
C ASN A 13 -0.90 -23.84 -4.68
N ARG A 14 -0.07 -23.25 -3.81
CA ARG A 14 0.23 -21.82 -3.85
C ARG A 14 1.73 -21.56 -3.76
N VAL A 15 2.17 -20.51 -4.44
CA VAL A 15 3.51 -19.94 -4.31
C VAL A 15 3.43 -18.75 -3.37
N GLU A 16 4.16 -18.81 -2.27
CA GLU A 16 4.28 -17.75 -1.29
C GLU A 16 5.54 -16.95 -1.61
N ILE A 17 5.37 -15.65 -1.84
CA ILE A 17 6.46 -14.74 -2.22
C ILE A 17 6.55 -13.63 -1.19
N SER A 18 7.71 -13.53 -0.55
CA SER A 18 8.07 -12.37 0.26
C SER A 18 8.91 -11.43 -0.57
N TRP A 19 8.58 -10.14 -0.56
CA TRP A 19 9.21 -9.15 -1.41
C TRP A 19 9.52 -7.86 -0.66
N GLN A 20 10.50 -7.12 -1.19
CA GLN A 20 10.76 -5.75 -0.82
C GLN A 20 10.74 -4.84 -2.05
N TRP A 21 10.27 -3.63 -1.86
CA TRP A 21 10.24 -2.60 -2.87
C TRP A 21 10.79 -1.31 -2.27
N ARG A 22 11.96 -0.91 -2.77
CA ARG A 22 12.55 0.40 -2.49
C ARG A 22 12.06 1.43 -3.51
N HIS A 23 11.36 2.46 -3.07
CA HIS A 23 10.73 3.50 -3.91
C HIS A 23 11.34 4.88 -3.62
N VAL A 24 12.65 5.04 -3.86
CA VAL A 24 13.37 6.29 -3.57
C VAL A 24 12.83 7.43 -4.45
N GLY A 25 12.40 8.52 -3.83
CA GLY A 25 11.87 9.70 -4.54
C GLY A 25 10.48 9.50 -5.15
N ALA A 26 9.83 8.37 -4.89
CA ALA A 26 8.47 8.06 -5.33
C ALA A 26 7.56 7.85 -4.11
N PRO A 27 6.25 8.12 -4.25
CA PRO A 27 5.28 7.80 -3.21
C PRO A 27 5.27 6.29 -2.92
N THR A 28 4.67 5.94 -1.79
CA THR A 28 4.41 4.54 -1.44
C THR A 28 3.60 3.88 -2.57
N PRO A 29 4.07 2.73 -3.12
CA PRO A 29 3.38 2.05 -4.19
C PRO A 29 1.98 1.61 -3.75
N THR A 30 1.00 1.80 -4.63
CA THR A 30 -0.38 1.37 -4.36
C THR A 30 -0.50 -0.16 -4.44
N ARG A 31 -1.54 -0.72 -3.80
CA ARG A 31 -1.77 -2.17 -3.80
C ARG A 31 -1.96 -2.73 -5.22
N ASN A 32 -2.56 -1.96 -6.13
CA ASN A 32 -2.74 -2.35 -7.53
C ASN A 32 -1.41 -2.42 -8.30
N GLU A 33 -0.49 -1.48 -8.05
CA GLU A 33 0.86 -1.52 -8.62
C GLU A 33 1.67 -2.71 -8.10
N ILE A 34 1.52 -3.02 -6.81
CA ILE A 34 2.13 -4.22 -6.19
C ILE A 34 1.61 -5.48 -6.89
N VAL A 35 0.30 -5.62 -7.08
CA VAL A 35 -0.29 -6.77 -7.80
C VAL A 35 0.26 -6.86 -9.21
N ALA A 36 0.33 -5.75 -9.94
CA ALA A 36 0.88 -5.72 -11.30
C ALA A 36 2.38 -6.10 -11.34
N ALA A 37 3.16 -5.69 -10.34
CA ALA A 37 4.57 -6.07 -10.22
C ALA A 37 4.75 -7.55 -9.90
N VAL A 38 3.92 -8.11 -9.00
CA VAL A 38 3.89 -9.56 -8.69
C VAL A 38 3.54 -10.38 -9.94
N ILE A 39 2.57 -9.93 -10.74
CA ILE A 39 2.19 -10.59 -12.00
C ILE A 39 3.35 -10.61 -13.00
N LYS A 40 4.13 -9.52 -13.09
CA LYS A 40 5.31 -9.47 -13.96
C LYS A 40 6.45 -10.37 -13.48
N LEU A 41 6.53 -10.62 -12.18
CA LEU A 41 7.56 -11.45 -11.57
C LEU A 41 7.33 -12.95 -11.81
N GLU A 42 6.08 -13.42 -11.73
CA GLU A 42 5.76 -14.84 -11.94
C GLU A 42 4.92 -15.06 -13.21
N PRO A 43 5.44 -15.78 -14.22
CA PRO A 43 4.81 -15.96 -15.54
C PRO A 43 3.55 -16.86 -15.59
N GLY A 44 2.86 -17.06 -14.46
CA GLY A 44 1.57 -17.77 -14.38
C GLY A 44 0.52 -17.03 -13.52
N ALA A 45 0.86 -15.84 -13.04
CA ALA A 45 0.01 -15.06 -12.15
C ALA A 45 -1.01 -14.23 -12.95
N THR A 46 -2.30 -14.47 -12.71
CA THR A 46 -3.39 -13.60 -13.21
C THR A 46 -3.91 -12.76 -12.05
N LYS A 47 -4.45 -11.55 -12.27
CA LYS A 47 -5.04 -10.69 -11.22
C LYS A 47 -6.00 -11.44 -10.29
N ASP A 48 -6.70 -12.42 -10.83
CA ASP A 48 -7.67 -13.23 -10.11
C ASP A 48 -7.07 -14.31 -9.20
N ARG A 49 -5.79 -14.67 -9.42
CA ARG A 49 -5.07 -15.72 -8.69
C ARG A 49 -3.99 -15.18 -7.75
N VAL A 50 -3.80 -13.86 -7.75
CA VAL A 50 -2.81 -13.17 -6.93
C VAL A 50 -3.52 -12.52 -5.76
N LEU A 51 -3.06 -12.84 -4.55
CA LEU A 51 -3.56 -12.28 -3.32
C LEU A 51 -2.41 -11.63 -2.55
N VAL A 52 -2.48 -10.32 -2.34
CA VAL A 52 -1.54 -9.60 -1.47
C VAL A 52 -2.07 -9.64 -0.05
N LYS A 53 -1.41 -10.41 0.83
CA LYS A 53 -1.89 -10.64 2.21
C LYS A 53 -1.54 -9.48 3.13
N SER A 54 -0.30 -9.00 3.05
CA SER A 54 0.20 -7.93 3.90
C SER A 54 1.17 -7.05 3.14
N VAL A 55 1.06 -5.74 3.39
CA VAL A 55 1.96 -4.71 2.91
C VAL A 55 2.34 -3.89 4.12
N ASN A 56 3.64 -3.75 4.37
CA ASN A 56 4.17 -3.00 5.48
C ASN A 56 5.19 -1.98 4.97
N THR A 57 4.90 -0.71 5.17
CA THR A 57 5.78 0.40 4.80
C THR A 57 6.58 0.82 6.01
N ARG A 58 7.90 0.96 5.86
CA ARG A 58 8.76 1.41 6.95
C ARG A 58 8.71 2.93 7.06
N PHE A 59 8.23 3.46 8.18
CA PHE A 59 8.21 4.91 8.39
C PHE A 59 9.63 5.51 8.33
N GLY A 60 9.77 6.65 7.64
CA GLY A 60 11.05 7.34 7.46
C GLY A 60 12.01 6.69 6.46
N GLN A 61 11.63 5.56 5.83
CA GLN A 61 12.42 4.93 4.79
C GLN A 61 11.54 4.66 3.57
N PRO A 62 12.00 4.90 2.33
CA PRO A 62 11.25 4.57 1.12
C PRO A 62 11.33 3.06 0.83
N LEU A 63 10.91 2.24 1.79
CA LEU A 63 10.96 0.79 1.76
C LEU A 63 9.61 0.22 2.15
N THR A 64 9.02 -0.53 1.22
CA THR A 64 7.81 -1.31 1.41
C THR A 64 8.15 -2.78 1.35
N THR A 65 7.73 -3.56 2.33
CA THR A 65 7.83 -5.02 2.32
C THR A 65 6.44 -5.64 2.32
N GLY A 66 6.33 -6.88 1.85
CA GLY A 66 5.05 -7.56 1.88
C GLY A 66 5.14 -9.02 1.51
N ALA A 67 4.01 -9.70 1.67
CA ALA A 67 3.82 -11.08 1.29
C ALA A 67 2.65 -11.19 0.29
N ALA A 68 2.91 -11.89 -0.81
CA ALA A 68 1.92 -12.21 -1.82
C ALA A 68 1.80 -13.73 -2.00
N PHE A 69 0.58 -14.20 -2.19
CA PHE A 69 0.27 -15.59 -2.48
C PHE A 69 -0.26 -15.69 -3.91
N ILE A 70 0.27 -16.64 -4.66
CA ILE A 70 -0.14 -16.91 -6.03
C ILE A 70 -0.69 -18.33 -6.06
N TYR A 71 -1.99 -18.45 -6.31
CA TYR A 71 -2.67 -19.73 -6.34
C TYR A 71 -2.63 -20.32 -7.76
N ALA A 72 -2.50 -21.65 -7.85
CA ALA A 72 -2.61 -22.34 -9.13
C ALA A 72 -4.06 -22.29 -9.66
N ASN A 73 -5.06 -22.44 -8.78
CA ASN A 73 -6.48 -22.51 -9.12
C ASN A 73 -7.31 -21.49 -8.32
N ARG A 74 -8.47 -21.10 -8.88
CA ARG A 74 -9.44 -20.22 -8.19
C ARG A 74 -10.08 -20.92 -6.98
N GLU A 75 -10.33 -22.22 -7.08
CA GLU A 75 -10.90 -23.03 -6.00
C GLU A 75 -10.02 -23.06 -4.73
N ASP A 76 -8.72 -22.82 -4.86
CA ASP A 76 -7.80 -22.75 -3.71
C ASP A 76 -7.80 -21.35 -3.07
N LEU A 77 -8.11 -20.32 -3.85
CA LEU A 77 -8.28 -18.95 -3.36
C LEU A 77 -9.57 -18.83 -2.55
N GLU A 78 -10.66 -19.50 -2.95
CA GLU A 78 -11.94 -19.51 -2.21
C GLU A 78 -11.86 -20.16 -0.82
N LYS A 79 -10.81 -20.94 -0.54
CA LYS A 79 -10.56 -21.55 0.79
C LYS A 79 -10.01 -20.54 1.80
N GLU A 80 -9.57 -19.35 1.36
CA GLU A 80 -9.17 -18.28 2.27
C GLU A 80 -10.39 -17.71 3.01
N PRO A 81 -10.20 -17.17 4.22
CA PRO A 81 -11.32 -16.67 4.99
C PRO A 81 -12.01 -15.49 4.29
N LYS A 82 -13.34 -15.48 4.34
CA LYS A 82 -14.23 -14.57 3.57
C LYS A 82 -13.83 -13.10 3.65
N TYR A 83 -13.40 -12.62 4.83
CA TYR A 83 -12.99 -11.23 5.04
C TYR A 83 -11.77 -10.79 4.20
N ILE A 84 -10.88 -11.72 3.83
CA ILE A 84 -9.74 -11.43 2.95
C ILE A 84 -10.19 -11.32 1.50
N LEU A 85 -11.13 -12.17 1.09
CA LEU A 85 -11.74 -12.15 -0.24
C LEU A 85 -12.55 -10.87 -0.45
N GLU A 86 -13.36 -10.47 0.53
CA GLU A 86 -14.14 -9.23 0.47
C GLU A 86 -13.25 -7.99 0.38
N ARG A 87 -12.16 -7.92 1.18
CA ARG A 87 -11.18 -6.82 1.09
C ARG A 87 -10.47 -6.78 -0.27
N HIS A 88 -10.28 -7.94 -0.88
CA HIS A 88 -9.67 -8.03 -2.21
C HIS A 88 -10.65 -7.61 -3.31
N ALA A 89 -11.89 -8.11 -3.26
CA ALA A 89 -12.97 -7.80 -4.19
C ALA A 89 -13.37 -6.32 -4.16
N GLN A 90 -13.52 -5.73 -2.97
CA GLN A 90 -13.85 -4.31 -2.80
C GLN A 90 -12.83 -3.40 -3.50
N LEU A 91 -11.54 -3.77 -3.53
CA LEU A 91 -10.54 -2.97 -4.24
C LEU A 91 -10.60 -3.17 -5.77
N SER A 92 -11.11 -4.31 -6.24
CA SER A 92 -11.35 -4.53 -7.67
C SER A 92 -12.57 -3.76 -8.20
N GLU A 93 -13.57 -3.50 -7.35
CA GLU A 93 -14.74 -2.66 -7.70
C GLU A 93 -14.48 -1.16 -7.50
N SER A 94 -13.55 -0.78 -6.61
CA SER A 94 -13.22 0.63 -6.35
C SER A 94 -12.44 1.32 -7.49
N THR A 95 -12.14 0.63 -8.59
CA THR A 95 -11.50 1.23 -9.77
C THR A 95 -12.46 1.94 -10.73
N ASP A 96 -13.75 2.04 -10.41
CA ASP A 96 -14.73 2.77 -11.24
C ASP A 96 -15.32 4.03 -10.59
N THR A 97 -15.02 4.36 -9.33
CA THR A 97 -15.73 5.46 -8.62
C THR A 97 -14.90 6.38 -7.72
N VAL A 98 -13.57 6.46 -7.89
CA VAL A 98 -12.77 7.48 -7.17
C VAL A 98 -11.83 8.21 -8.13
N ALA A 99 -12.44 8.96 -9.05
CA ALA A 99 -11.80 9.98 -9.86
C ALA A 99 -12.58 11.30 -9.72
N GLU A 100 -12.82 11.75 -8.50
CA GLU A 100 -13.07 13.15 -8.18
C GLU A 100 -12.98 13.33 -6.66
N GLU A 101 -11.82 13.73 -6.15
CA GLU A 101 -11.69 14.81 -5.16
C GLU A 101 -10.18 15.11 -5.02
N ASP A 102 -9.63 15.73 -6.06
CA ASP A 102 -8.41 16.51 -5.98
C ASP A 102 -8.82 17.93 -5.59
N ALA A 103 -8.52 18.35 -4.36
CA ALA A 103 -8.33 19.75 -4.01
C ALA A 103 -7.49 19.84 -2.72
N PRO A 104 -6.16 20.03 -2.83
CA PRO A 104 -5.33 20.41 -1.71
C PRO A 104 -5.67 21.86 -1.32
N ALA A 105 -6.27 22.07 -0.17
CA ALA A 105 -6.47 23.39 0.40
C ALA A 105 -5.10 24.02 0.74
N GLU A 106 -4.78 25.10 0.05
CA GLU A 106 -3.62 25.97 0.29
C GLU A 106 -3.53 26.47 1.74
N PRO A 107 -2.31 26.75 2.24
CA PRO A 107 -2.09 27.36 3.54
C PRO A 107 -2.41 28.87 3.49
N PRO A 108 -3.08 29.46 4.49
CA PRO A 108 -3.15 30.91 4.58
C PRO A 108 -1.83 31.44 5.16
N ALA A 109 -1.13 32.24 4.36
CA ALA A 109 -0.06 33.13 4.79
C ALA A 109 -0.61 34.56 4.99
N GLU A 110 -0.17 35.18 6.08
CA GLU A 110 -0.02 36.62 6.36
C GLU A 110 -1.24 37.56 6.42
N ALA A 111 -1.49 38.12 7.62
CA ALA A 111 -1.08 39.48 8.01
C ALA A 111 -1.98 40.01 9.14
N ASP A 112 -1.41 40.37 10.29
CA ASP A 112 -1.64 41.70 10.85
C ASP A 112 -0.48 42.10 11.77
N ASP A 113 -0.10 43.36 11.58
CA ASP A 113 1.08 44.07 12.04
C ASP A 113 0.81 44.75 13.40
N ALA A 114 1.88 44.97 14.16
CA ALA A 114 2.05 46.02 15.17
C ALA A 114 0.94 46.28 16.23
N GLU A 115 1.27 46.00 17.50
CA GLU A 115 1.34 47.12 18.46
C GLU A 115 2.39 46.83 19.53
N ALA A 116 3.40 47.69 19.56
CA ALA A 116 4.36 47.83 20.64
C ALA A 116 3.80 48.79 21.69
N ALA A 117 3.68 48.36 22.94
CA ALA A 117 3.74 49.22 24.12
C ALA A 117 4.03 48.33 25.34
N GLU A 118 5.25 48.31 25.85
CA GLU A 118 5.76 49.20 26.91
C GLU A 118 5.64 48.57 28.31
N ILE A 119 6.82 48.30 28.87
CA ILE A 119 7.30 48.56 30.24
C ILE A 119 6.80 47.80 31.49
N ALA A 120 7.80 47.60 32.37
CA ALA A 120 7.80 47.21 33.79
C ALA A 120 7.58 45.71 34.08
N GLY A 121 8.52 44.95 34.64
CA GLY A 121 9.42 45.31 35.73
C GLY A 121 8.65 45.28 37.06
N GLY A 122 8.60 44.13 37.72
CA GLY A 122 7.89 43.96 39.00
C GLY A 122 8.27 42.65 39.70
N GLU A 123 9.13 42.79 40.71
CA GLU A 123 9.39 41.87 41.82
C GLU A 123 8.10 41.33 42.45
N GLU A 124 8.09 40.03 42.81
CA GLU A 124 7.79 39.53 44.17
C GLU A 124 8.09 38.03 44.33
#